data_AF-A0A0D3FVH8-F1
#
_entry.id   AF-A0A0D3FVH8-F1
#
_cell.length_a   1.000
_cell.length_b   1.000
_cell.length_c   1.000
_cell.angle_alpha   90.00
_cell.angle_beta   90.00
_cell.angle_gamma   90.00
#
_symmetry.space_group_name_H-M   'P 1'
#
loop_
_entity.id
_entity.type
_entity.pdbx_description
1 polymer ?
#
loop_
_entity_poly.entity_id
_entity_poly.type
_entity_poly.pdbx_seq_one_letter_code
_entity_poly.pdbx_strand_id
1 'polypeptide(L)'
;MMAGATNRPQELDEAARRRLTKRLYIPLPSPEARAWIIRNLLEKDGLFKLSEEETNIVCKLTEGYSGSDMKNLVKDASMGPLREALQQGVGITKLNKEDMRPVMLKDFETALQEVRPSVSSSELGTYEEWNRQFGSLAN
;
A
#
# COMPACT_ATOMS: atom_id res chain seq x y z
N MET A 1 -20.12 20.29 1.75
CA MET A 1 -18.94 19.81 2.49
C MET A 1 -17.76 19.87 1.53
N MET A 2 -16.64 20.50 1.91
CA MET A 2 -15.44 20.59 1.08
C MET A 2 -14.35 19.71 1.70
N ALA A 3 -13.72 18.87 0.88
CA ALA A 3 -12.60 18.01 1.28
C ALA A 3 -11.38 18.33 0.43
N GLY A 4 -10.21 18.37 1.05
CA GLY A 4 -8.92 18.57 0.38
C GLY A 4 -7.88 17.60 0.93
N ALA A 5 -6.89 17.27 0.13
CA ALA A 5 -5.77 16.41 0.49
C ALA A 5 -4.45 17.09 0.09
N THR A 6 -3.43 16.99 0.94
CA THR A 6 -2.10 17.53 0.66
C THR A 6 -1.02 16.70 1.35
N ASN A 7 0.11 16.52 0.70
CA ASN A 7 1.33 15.92 1.26
C ASN A 7 2.31 17.00 1.79
N ARG A 8 1.92 18.29 1.73
CA ARG A 8 2.75 19.41 2.18
C ARG A 8 1.96 20.35 3.09
N PRO A 9 1.50 19.88 4.25
CA PRO A 9 0.64 20.67 5.14
C PRO A 9 1.32 21.94 5.68
N GLN A 10 2.65 21.98 5.71
CA GLN A 10 3.46 23.16 6.06
C GLN A 10 3.34 24.31 5.06
N GLU A 11 2.95 24.06 3.81
CA GLU A 11 2.75 25.09 2.78
C GLU A 11 1.37 25.77 2.89
N LEU A 12 0.49 25.28 3.77
CA LEU A 12 -0.82 25.89 3.99
C LEU A 12 -0.68 27.22 4.75
N ASP A 13 -1.13 28.30 4.11
CA ASP A 13 -1.18 29.61 4.72
C ASP A 13 -2.19 29.67 5.89
N GLU A 14 -2.18 30.78 6.63
CA GLU A 14 -3.09 30.96 7.76
C GLU A 14 -4.57 31.02 7.34
N ALA A 15 -4.88 31.65 6.21
CA ALA A 15 -6.26 31.80 5.74
C ALA A 15 -6.90 30.45 5.39
N ALA A 16 -6.15 29.58 4.70
CA ALA A 16 -6.54 28.21 4.40
C ALA A 16 -6.69 27.39 5.69
N ARG A 17 -5.74 27.48 6.63
CA ARG A 17 -5.83 26.79 7.93
C ARG A 17 -7.06 27.20 8.73
N ARG A 18 -7.48 28.46 8.68
CA ARG A 18 -8.72 28.94 9.33
C ARG A 18 -9.99 28.38 8.66
N ARG A 19 -9.99 28.21 7.33
CA ARG A 19 -11.13 27.65 6.57
C ARG A 19 -11.24 26.12 6.70
N LEU A 20 -10.11 25.43 6.82
CA LEU A 20 -10.01 23.98 7.02
C LEU A 20 -10.06 23.64 8.51
N THR A 21 -11.25 23.78 9.11
CA THR A 21 -11.45 23.63 10.56
C THR A 21 -11.13 22.23 11.07
N LYS A 22 -11.35 21.19 10.26
CA LYS A 22 -10.96 19.80 10.53
C LYS A 22 -9.76 19.42 9.67
N ARG A 23 -8.70 18.93 10.30
CA ARG A 23 -7.44 18.50 9.69
C ARG A 23 -7.09 17.14 10.27
N LEU A 24 -7.21 16.10 9.46
CA LEU A 24 -6.96 14.72 9.88
C LEU A 24 -5.62 14.27 9.32
N TYR A 25 -4.72 13.85 10.20
CA TYR A 25 -3.51 13.15 9.78
C TYR A 25 -3.86 11.72 9.40
N ILE A 26 -3.44 11.31 8.20
CA ILE A 26 -3.59 9.96 7.70
C ILE A 26 -2.20 9.30 7.79
N PRO A 27 -1.96 8.46 8.82
CA PRO A 27 -0.66 7.82 8.98
C PRO A 27 -0.43 6.72 7.95
N LEU A 28 0.79 6.18 7.91
CA LEU A 28 1.08 4.95 7.19
C LEU A 28 0.19 3.80 7.69
N PRO A 29 -0.16 2.82 6.82
CA PRO A 29 -1.01 1.70 7.20
C PRO A 29 -0.38 0.86 8.31
N SER A 30 -1.19 0.48 9.30
CA SER A 30 -0.83 -0.50 10.33
C SER A 30 -0.57 -1.89 9.73
N PRO A 31 0.04 -2.84 10.45
CA PRO A 31 0.19 -4.22 9.99
C PRO A 31 -1.13 -4.86 9.54
N GLU A 32 -2.23 -4.60 10.24
CA GLU A 32 -3.56 -5.10 9.93
C GLU A 32 -4.11 -4.46 8.64
N ALA A 33 -3.89 -3.16 8.47
CA ALA A 33 -4.26 -2.45 7.24
C ALA A 33 -3.43 -2.95 6.05
N ARG A 34 -2.13 -3.23 6.22
CA ARG A 34 -1.27 -3.83 5.19
C ARG A 34 -1.75 -5.24 4.82
N ALA A 35 -2.09 -6.07 5.80
CA ALA A 35 -2.65 -7.40 5.58
C ALA A 35 -3.99 -7.33 4.81
N TRP A 36 -4.84 -6.37 5.17
CA TRP A 36 -6.10 -6.13 4.48
C TRP A 36 -5.88 -5.71 3.02
N ILE A 37 -4.91 -4.82 2.74
CA ILE A 37 -4.55 -4.42 1.36
C ILE A 37 -4.10 -5.63 0.55
N ILE A 38 -3.20 -6.46 1.10
CA ILE A 38 -2.70 -7.68 0.43
C ILE A 38 -3.87 -8.60 0.08
N ARG A 39 -4.70 -8.93 1.07
CA ARG A 39 -5.86 -9.82 0.89
C ARG A 39 -6.83 -9.26 -0.15
N ASN A 40 -7.30 -8.04 0.03
CA ASN A 40 -8.33 -7.43 -0.82
C ASN A 40 -7.88 -7.32 -2.29
N LEU A 41 -6.61 -6.96 -2.54
CA LEU A 41 -6.09 -6.84 -3.90
C LEU A 41 -5.92 -8.21 -4.57
N LEU A 42 -5.38 -9.21 -3.85
CA LEU A 42 -5.19 -10.55 -4.40
C LEU A 42 -6.53 -11.29 -4.58
N GLU A 43 -7.49 -11.12 -3.66
CA GLU A 43 -8.83 -11.73 -3.78
C GLU A 43 -9.58 -11.20 -4.98
N LYS A 44 -9.50 -9.89 -5.25
CA LYS A 44 -10.09 -9.27 -6.43
C LYS A 44 -9.60 -9.93 -7.74
N ASP A 45 -8.35 -10.37 -7.75
CA ASP A 45 -7.73 -11.02 -8.90
C ASP A 45 -7.81 -12.56 -8.86
N GLY A 46 -8.41 -13.15 -7.82
CA GLY A 46 -8.50 -14.61 -7.66
C GLY A 46 -7.17 -15.27 -7.30
N LEU A 47 -6.19 -14.50 -6.84
CA LEU A 47 -4.80 -14.93 -6.62
C LEU A 47 -4.45 -15.12 -5.14
N PHE A 48 -5.38 -14.90 -4.22
CA PHE A 48 -5.13 -14.97 -2.78
C PHE A 48 -5.13 -16.43 -2.27
N LYS A 49 -3.98 -16.89 -1.76
CA LYS A 49 -3.87 -18.19 -1.05
C LYS A 49 -2.79 -18.19 0.04
N LEU A 50 -2.33 -17.01 0.45
CA LEU A 50 -1.34 -16.89 1.53
C LEU A 50 -1.98 -17.32 2.85
N SER A 51 -1.23 -18.06 3.64
CA SER A 51 -1.54 -18.31 5.04
C SER A 51 -1.44 -17.00 5.85
N GLU A 52 -1.99 -17.03 7.06
CA GLU A 52 -1.87 -15.91 8.00
C GLU A 52 -0.40 -15.65 8.36
N GLU A 53 0.39 -16.70 8.56
CA GLU A 53 1.83 -16.60 8.86
C GLU A 53 2.60 -15.95 7.71
N GLU A 54 2.37 -16.38 6.46
CA GLU A 54 3.02 -15.77 5.29
C GLU A 54 2.60 -14.30 5.13
N THR A 55 1.31 -13.99 5.34
CA THR A 55 0.82 -12.61 5.30
C THR A 55 1.52 -11.76 6.36
N ASN A 56 1.68 -12.28 7.58
CA ASN A 56 2.36 -11.60 8.68
C ASN A 56 3.85 -11.36 8.37
N ILE A 57 4.53 -12.29 7.68
CA ILE A 57 5.90 -12.10 7.22
C ILE A 57 5.98 -10.91 6.26
N VAL A 58 5.10 -10.86 5.23
CA VAL A 58 5.07 -9.74 4.29
C VAL A 58 4.77 -8.43 5.02
N CYS A 59 3.83 -8.41 5.98
CA CYS A 59 3.53 -7.22 6.77
C CYS A 59 4.71 -6.72 7.59
N LYS A 60 5.56 -7.60 8.13
CA LYS A 60 6.80 -7.22 8.83
C LYS A 60 7.84 -6.63 7.88
N LEU A 61 8.03 -7.24 6.71
CA LEU A 61 8.99 -6.78 5.70
C LEU A 61 8.59 -5.44 5.04
N THR A 62 7.32 -5.04 5.18
CA THR A 62 6.75 -3.83 4.57
C THR A 62 6.45 -2.74 5.60
N GLU A 63 7.09 -2.77 6.77
CA GLU A 63 7.05 -1.65 7.69
C GLU A 63 7.56 -0.36 7.00
N GLY A 64 6.86 0.75 7.20
CA GLY A 64 7.16 2.03 6.54
C GLY A 64 6.58 2.19 5.13
N TYR A 65 5.88 1.19 4.59
CA TYR A 65 5.26 1.31 3.26
C TYR A 65 3.98 2.15 3.34
N SER A 66 3.80 3.05 2.38
CA SER A 66 2.52 3.73 2.16
C SER A 66 1.49 2.78 1.54
N GLY A 67 0.21 3.17 1.54
CA GLY A 67 -0.82 2.41 0.83
C GLY A 67 -0.53 2.25 -0.67
N SER A 68 0.11 3.26 -1.29
CA SER A 68 0.54 3.20 -2.68
C SER A 68 1.68 2.20 -2.88
N ASP A 69 2.66 2.17 -1.97
CA ASP A 69 3.77 1.21 -2.03
C ASP A 69 3.24 -0.22 -1.89
N MET A 70 2.32 -0.46 -0.94
CA MET A 70 1.68 -1.77 -0.77
C MET A 70 0.93 -2.21 -2.03
N LYS A 71 0.16 -1.31 -2.66
CA LYS A 71 -0.53 -1.61 -3.92
C LYS A 71 0.45 -1.98 -5.03
N ASN A 72 1.54 -1.24 -5.16
CA ASN A 72 2.57 -1.50 -6.15
C ASN A 72 3.29 -2.84 -5.87
N LEU A 73 3.59 -3.14 -4.61
CA LEU A 73 4.19 -4.39 -4.19
C LEU A 73 3.30 -5.59 -4.55
N VAL A 74 2.00 -5.53 -4.21
CA VAL A 74 1.06 -6.61 -4.55
C VAL A 74 0.95 -6.77 -6.06
N LYS A 75 0.90 -5.67 -6.82
CA LYS A 75 0.86 -5.71 -8.28
C LYS A 75 2.12 -6.38 -8.85
N ASP A 76 3.30 -6.05 -8.32
CA ASP A 76 4.55 -6.63 -8.80
C ASP A 76 4.69 -8.10 -8.42
N ALA A 77 4.25 -8.50 -7.21
CA ALA A 77 4.16 -9.90 -6.82
C ALA A 77 3.21 -10.71 -7.75
N SER A 78 2.08 -10.13 -8.16
CA SER A 78 1.16 -10.75 -9.13
C SER A 78 1.78 -10.95 -10.52
N MET A 79 2.90 -10.30 -10.85
CA MET A 79 3.61 -10.53 -12.11
C MET A 79 4.29 -11.91 -12.15
N GLY A 80 4.60 -12.52 -11.01
CA GLY A 80 5.18 -13.86 -10.93
C GLY A 80 4.30 -14.92 -11.61
N PRO A 81 3.07 -15.15 -11.11
CA PRO A 81 2.10 -16.03 -11.76
C PRO A 81 1.84 -15.72 -13.23
N LEU A 82 1.73 -14.43 -13.58
CA LEU A 82 1.50 -14.00 -14.95
C LEU A 82 2.65 -14.41 -15.88
N ARG A 83 3.91 -14.15 -15.49
CA ARG A 83 5.09 -14.54 -16.27
C ARG A 83 5.15 -16.05 -16.47
N GLU A 84 4.83 -16.84 -15.43
CA GLU A 84 4.80 -18.30 -15.52
C GLU A 84 3.71 -18.79 -16.50
N ALA A 85 2.50 -18.25 -16.44
CA ALA A 85 1.41 -18.61 -17.37
C ALA A 85 1.77 -18.30 -18.84
N LEU A 86 2.42 -17.15 -19.09
CA LEU A 86 2.90 -16.79 -20.43
C LEU A 86 3.99 -17.74 -20.93
N GLN A 87 4.91 -18.18 -20.04
CA GLN A 87 5.94 -19.16 -20.39
C GLN A 87 5.38 -20.55 -20.72
N GLN A 88 4.21 -20.89 -20.19
CA GLN A 88 3.48 -22.12 -20.52
C GLN A 88 2.74 -22.05 -21.87
N GLY A 89 2.88 -20.94 -22.61
CA GLY A 89 2.31 -20.78 -23.95
C GLY A 89 0.88 -20.22 -23.97
N VAL A 90 0.36 -19.76 -22.83
CA VAL A 90 -0.91 -19.02 -22.81
C VAL A 90 -0.68 -17.66 -23.46
N GLY A 91 -1.31 -17.42 -24.61
CA GLY A 91 -1.21 -16.12 -25.28
C GLY A 91 -1.84 -15.02 -24.43
N ILE A 92 -1.21 -13.83 -24.38
CA ILE A 92 -1.68 -12.66 -23.59
C ILE A 92 -3.17 -12.37 -23.79
N THR A 93 -3.67 -12.53 -25.03
CA THR A 93 -5.07 -12.25 -25.39
C THR A 93 -6.07 -13.32 -24.95
N LYS A 94 -5.60 -14.48 -24.49
CA LYS A 94 -6.42 -15.62 -24.04
C LYS A 94 -6.28 -15.90 -22.55
N LEU A 95 -5.45 -15.14 -21.85
CA LEU A 95 -5.14 -15.38 -20.45
C LEU A 95 -6.33 -15.01 -19.56
N ASN A 96 -6.80 -15.97 -18.79
CA ASN A 96 -7.83 -15.78 -17.77
C ASN A 96 -7.22 -15.89 -16.37
N LYS A 97 -8.01 -15.57 -15.34
CA LYS A 97 -7.54 -15.61 -13.95
C LYS A 97 -7.21 -17.04 -13.50
N GLU A 98 -7.94 -18.01 -14.04
CA GLU A 98 -7.80 -19.43 -13.73
C GLU A 98 -6.51 -20.05 -14.29
N ASP A 99 -5.92 -19.42 -15.31
CA ASP A 99 -4.64 -19.84 -15.91
C ASP A 99 -3.44 -19.43 -15.03
N MET A 100 -3.66 -18.55 -14.05
CA MET A 100 -2.62 -18.08 -13.14
C MET A 100 -2.67 -18.86 -11.83
N ARG A 101 -1.50 -19.33 -11.38
CA ARG A 101 -1.37 -19.84 -10.02
C ARG A 101 -1.60 -18.72 -8.98
N PRO A 102 -2.00 -19.04 -7.74
CA PRO A 102 -2.01 -18.07 -6.66
C PRO A 102 -0.63 -17.43 -6.42
N VAL A 103 -0.64 -16.21 -5.88
CA VAL A 103 0.58 -15.52 -5.43
C VAL A 103 1.11 -16.21 -4.16
N MET A 104 2.41 -16.41 -4.11
CA MET A 104 3.14 -17.06 -3.01
C MET A 104 4.11 -16.08 -2.34
N LEU A 105 4.60 -16.44 -1.15
CA LEU A 105 5.57 -15.62 -0.41
C LEU A 105 6.81 -15.25 -1.26
N LYS A 106 7.33 -16.19 -2.06
CA LYS A 106 8.49 -15.94 -2.95
C LYS A 106 8.27 -14.82 -3.98
N ASP A 107 7.02 -14.60 -4.39
CA ASP A 107 6.70 -13.54 -5.34
C ASP A 107 6.82 -12.18 -4.66
N PHE A 108 6.42 -12.09 -3.39
CA PHE A 108 6.65 -10.91 -2.55
C PHE A 108 8.14 -10.70 -2.26
N GLU A 109 8.89 -11.76 -1.95
CA GLU A 109 10.35 -11.65 -1.74
C GLU A 109 11.07 -11.08 -2.96
N THR A 110 10.63 -11.47 -4.16
CA THR A 110 11.13 -10.93 -5.42
C THR A 110 10.70 -9.46 -5.59
N ALA A 111 9.42 -9.17 -5.40
CA ALA A 111 8.88 -7.81 -5.54
C ALA A 111 9.51 -6.80 -4.56
N LEU A 112 9.86 -7.24 -3.35
CA LEU A 112 10.54 -6.43 -2.34
C LEU A 112 11.95 -5.98 -2.76
N GLN A 113 12.55 -6.58 -3.78
CA GLN A 113 13.84 -6.11 -4.32
C GLN A 113 13.69 -4.84 -5.15
N GLU A 114 12.55 -4.69 -5.82
CA GLU A 114 12.28 -3.60 -6.76
C GLU A 114 11.41 -2.50 -6.15
N VAL A 115 10.44 -2.87 -5.31
CA VAL A 115 9.55 -1.93 -4.65
C VAL A 115 10.16 -1.52 -3.31
N ARG A 116 10.51 -0.24 -3.18
CA ARG A 116 11.04 0.36 -1.95
C ARG A 116 9.99 1.30 -1.33
N PRO A 117 10.01 1.52 0.00
CA PRO A 117 9.12 2.48 0.64
C PRO A 117 9.37 3.88 0.07
N SER A 118 8.30 4.60 -0.25
CA SER A 118 8.39 5.95 -0.83
C SER A 118 8.43 7.06 0.21
N VAL A 119 8.19 6.75 1.49
CA VAL A 119 8.13 7.72 2.58
C VAL A 119 9.29 7.49 3.53
N SER A 120 10.08 8.54 3.80
CA SER A 120 11.20 8.48 4.75
C SER A 120 10.76 8.73 6.19
N SER A 121 11.53 8.20 7.15
CA SER A 121 11.26 8.44 8.59
C SER A 121 11.32 9.93 8.97
N SER A 122 12.17 10.73 8.30
CA SER A 122 12.25 12.18 8.55
C SER A 122 11.00 12.92 8.08
N GLU A 123 10.39 12.50 6.97
CA GLU A 123 9.11 13.06 6.52
C GLU A 123 7.98 12.72 7.49
N LEU A 124 7.95 11.49 8.02
CA LEU A 124 6.95 11.09 9.03
C LEU A 124 7.00 11.97 10.28
N GLY A 125 8.19 12.21 10.82
CA GLY A 125 8.35 13.09 11.98
C GLY A 125 7.85 14.52 11.71
N THR A 126 8.03 15.02 10.48
CA THR A 126 7.51 16.33 10.08
C THR A 126 5.99 16.36 10.06
N TYR A 127 5.34 15.30 9.55
CA TYR A 127 3.88 15.20 9.54
C TYR A 127 3.28 15.05 10.93
N GLU A 128 3.91 14.24 11.79
CA GLU A 128 3.49 14.05 13.19
C GLU A 128 3.59 15.35 13.99
N GLU A 129 4.68 16.10 13.83
CA GLU A 129 4.85 17.40 14.47
C GLU A 129 3.78 18.40 14.01
N TRP A 130 3.55 18.47 12.71
CA TRP A 130 2.51 19.35 12.17
C TRP A 130 1.12 18.95 12.68
N ASN A 131 0.83 17.65 12.75
CA ASN A 131 -0.42 17.13 13.30
C ASN A 131 -0.58 17.46 14.79
N ARG A 132 0.49 17.40 15.57
CA ARG A 132 0.47 17.81 16.99
C ARG A 132 0.08 19.27 17.16
N GLN A 133 0.54 20.15 16.26
CA GLN A 133 0.27 21.59 16.33
C GLN A 133 -1.09 21.99 15.75
N PHE A 134 -1.49 21.38 14.63
CA PHE A 134 -2.61 21.84 13.81
C PHE A 134 -3.65 20.77 13.50
N GLY A 135 -3.41 19.53 13.91
CA GLY A 135 -4.32 18.41 13.72
C GLY A 135 -5.58 18.54 14.55
N SER A 136 -6.63 17.90 14.07
CA SER A 136 -7.83 17.64 14.86
C SER A 136 -7.64 16.33 15.61
N LEU A 137 -7.81 16.35 16.93
CA LEU A 137 -7.89 15.11 17.71
C LEU A 137 -9.07 14.30 17.17
N ALA A 138 -8.80 13.06 16.77
CA ALA A 138 -9.83 12.06 16.62
C ALA A 138 -10.28 11.70 18.05
N ASN A 139 -11.43 12.24 18.47
CA ASN A 139 -12.13 11.78 19.65
C ASN A 139 -12.74 10.40 19.38
#